data_AF-A0A9D1Y2Q7-F1
#
_entry.id   AF-A0A9D1Y2Q7-F1
#
_cell.length_a   1.000
_cell.length_b   1.000
_cell.length_c   1.000
_cell.angle_alpha   90.00
_cell.angle_beta   90.00
_cell.angle_gamma   90.00
#
_symmetry.space_group_name_H-M   'P 1'
#
loop_
_entity.id
_entity.type
_entity.pdbx_description
1 polymer ?
#
loop_
_entity_poly.entity_id
_entity_poly.type
_entity_poly.pdbx_seq_one_letter_code
_entity_poly.pdbx_strand_id
1 'polypeptide(L)'
;MTVRALWDTQNVIDCIPDELWEKPYSGSPLWQHVYHMLHMLDQWFINPRANDFVEPPIHTPGLDELSIYPAEGLDRAQIDAYFYTIKAKLSLYLTSLHDEDLLQRPDHCEWTRFTLILSQYRHLHLHLGMLMGFVAAETGLCPRTLGLGEEFPRPPYDPYR
;
A
#
# COMPACT_ATOMS: atom_id res chain seq x y z
N MET A 1 -3.17 -4.04 10.17
CA MET A 1 -3.13 -2.74 9.50
C MET A 1 -4.11 -1.86 10.24
N THR A 2 -3.72 -0.67 10.63
CA THR A 2 -4.59 0.21 11.41
C THR A 2 -5.22 1.14 10.40
N VAL A 3 -6.38 1.70 10.72
CA VAL A 3 -6.96 2.82 9.94
C VAL A 3 -5.92 3.92 9.71
N ARG A 4 -4.99 4.09 10.65
CA ARG A 4 -3.83 4.99 10.57
C ARG A 4 -2.85 4.62 9.45
N ALA A 5 -2.43 3.35 9.32
CA ALA A 5 -1.54 2.95 8.23
C ALA A 5 -2.17 3.14 6.84
N LEU A 6 -3.47 2.87 6.69
CA LEU A 6 -4.20 3.17 5.46
C LEU A 6 -4.28 4.68 5.18
N TRP A 7 -4.43 5.49 6.23
CA TRP A 7 -4.39 6.95 6.10
C TRP A 7 -2.99 7.43 5.68
N ASP A 8 -1.93 6.91 6.31
CA ASP A 8 -0.54 7.23 5.96
C ASP A 8 -0.26 6.86 4.50
N THR A 9 -0.71 5.69 4.04
CA THR A 9 -0.58 5.28 2.64
C THR A 9 -1.27 6.24 1.69
N GLN A 10 -2.52 6.63 1.95
CA GLN A 10 -3.21 7.63 1.12
C GLN A 10 -2.46 8.96 1.11
N ASN A 11 -2.07 9.48 2.29
CA ASN A 11 -1.40 10.77 2.39
C ASN A 11 -0.06 10.78 1.63
N VAL A 12 0.71 9.68 1.70
CA VAL A 12 1.94 9.53 0.92
C VAL A 12 1.66 9.51 -0.58
N ILE A 13 0.62 8.80 -1.03
CA ILE A 13 0.25 8.75 -2.46
C ILE A 13 -0.20 10.13 -2.96
N ASP A 14 -1.00 10.85 -2.17
CA ASP A 14 -1.50 12.19 -2.49
C ASP A 14 -0.38 13.24 -2.56
N CYS A 15 0.68 13.06 -1.77
CA CYS A 15 1.85 13.95 -1.75
C CYS A 15 2.81 13.76 -2.94
N ILE A 16 2.65 12.72 -3.75
CA ILE A 16 3.48 12.52 -4.94
C ILE A 16 3.10 13.60 -5.96
N PRO A 17 4.03 14.42 -6.50
CA PRO A 17 3.75 15.32 -7.62
C PRO A 17 3.57 14.56 -8.95
N ASP A 18 2.75 15.09 -9.85
CA ASP A 18 2.49 14.47 -11.16
C ASP A 18 3.75 14.35 -12.03
N GLU A 19 4.69 15.29 -11.88
CA GLU A 19 5.96 15.29 -12.60
C GLU A 19 6.86 14.10 -12.21
N LEU A 20 6.62 13.50 -11.03
CA LEU A 20 7.37 12.33 -10.57
C LEU A 20 6.73 11.01 -11.00
N TRP A 21 5.48 11.01 -11.48
CA TRP A 21 4.69 9.81 -11.68
C TRP A 21 5.39 8.78 -12.59
N GLU A 22 5.91 9.25 -13.73
CA GLU A 22 6.66 8.44 -14.70
C GLU A 22 8.17 8.39 -14.42
N LYS A 23 8.67 9.12 -13.43
CA LYS A 23 10.10 9.25 -13.17
C LYS A 23 10.67 7.92 -12.67
N PRO A 24 11.78 7.42 -13.24
CA PRO A 24 12.34 6.14 -12.83
C PRO A 24 13.13 6.24 -11.52
N TYR A 25 12.86 5.31 -10.61
CA TYR A 25 13.61 5.05 -9.38
C TYR A 25 14.04 3.59 -9.34
N SER A 26 15.36 3.36 -9.27
CA SER A 26 15.96 2.01 -9.37
C SER A 26 15.53 1.22 -10.62
N GLY A 27 15.29 1.93 -11.74
CA GLY A 27 14.91 1.31 -13.01
C GLY A 27 13.41 1.26 -13.29
N SER A 28 12.56 1.60 -12.32
CA SER A 28 11.10 1.45 -12.42
C SER A 28 10.39 2.77 -12.18
N PRO A 29 9.35 3.12 -12.95
CA PRO A 29 8.62 4.37 -12.77
C PRO A 29 8.00 4.42 -11.37
N LEU A 30 7.87 5.62 -10.80
CA LEU A 30 7.38 5.81 -9.43
C LEU A 30 6.02 5.17 -9.21
N TRP A 31 5.10 5.28 -10.17
CA TRP A 31 3.79 4.66 -10.08
C TRP A 31 3.87 3.13 -9.90
N GLN A 32 4.90 2.47 -10.44
CA GLN A 32 5.08 1.01 -10.28
C GLN A 32 5.48 0.66 -8.85
N HIS A 33 6.23 1.53 -8.15
CA HIS A 33 6.50 1.36 -6.71
C HIS A 33 5.21 1.44 -5.88
N VAL A 34 4.31 2.36 -6.24
CA VAL A 34 2.97 2.46 -5.61
C VAL A 34 2.16 1.21 -5.91
N TYR A 35 2.10 0.79 -7.18
CA TYR A 35 1.40 -0.41 -7.60
C TYR A 35 1.89 -1.67 -6.88
N HIS A 36 3.21 -1.93 -6.90
CA HIS A 36 3.83 -3.05 -6.21
C HIS A 36 3.45 -3.10 -4.73
N MET A 37 3.56 -1.95 -4.04
CA MET A 37 3.22 -1.85 -2.63
C MET A 37 1.75 -2.23 -2.37
N LEU A 38 0.84 -1.73 -3.20
CA LEU A 38 -0.60 -1.99 -3.08
C LEU A 38 -0.98 -3.43 -3.43
N HIS A 39 -0.41 -3.97 -4.51
CA HIS A 39 -0.68 -5.33 -4.97
C HIS A 39 -0.20 -6.38 -3.96
N MET A 40 1.01 -6.23 -3.45
CA MET A 40 1.54 -7.09 -2.38
C MET A 40 0.63 -7.05 -1.14
N LEU A 41 0.17 -5.85 -0.76
CA LEU A 41 -0.75 -5.68 0.34
C LEU A 41 -2.10 -6.38 0.09
N ASP A 42 -2.65 -6.29 -1.12
CA ASP A 42 -3.93 -6.91 -1.48
C ASP A 42 -3.89 -8.44 -1.47
N GLN A 43 -2.83 -9.00 -2.05
CA GLN A 43 -2.67 -10.44 -2.22
C GLN A 43 -2.26 -11.13 -0.90
N TRP A 44 -1.36 -10.53 -0.12
CA TRP A 44 -0.73 -11.23 1.00
C TRP A 44 -1.30 -10.93 2.38
N PHE A 45 -2.06 -9.84 2.55
CA PHE A 45 -2.46 -9.39 3.88
C PHE A 45 -3.47 -10.31 4.57
N ILE A 46 -4.44 -10.84 3.81
CA ILE A 46 -5.51 -11.68 4.36
C ILE A 46 -5.16 -13.17 4.27
N ASN A 47 -4.93 -13.65 3.05
CA ASN A 47 -4.58 -15.03 2.77
C ASN A 47 -3.90 -15.16 1.38
N PRO A 48 -2.56 -15.31 1.31
CA PRO A 48 -1.85 -15.51 0.05
C PRO A 48 -2.07 -16.90 -0.58
N ARG A 49 -2.85 -17.77 0.07
CA ARG A 49 -3.23 -19.11 -0.42
C ARG A 49 -4.71 -19.20 -0.78
N ALA A 50 -5.41 -18.07 -0.79
CA ALA A 50 -6.80 -18.00 -1.20
C ALA A 50 -6.94 -18.43 -2.67
N ASN A 51 -7.74 -19.47 -2.93
CA ASN A 51 -8.01 -19.95 -4.28
C ASN A 51 -8.92 -19.02 -5.08
N ASP A 52 -9.53 -18.05 -4.41
CA ASP A 52 -10.49 -17.07 -4.93
C ASP A 52 -9.91 -15.64 -4.97
N PHE A 53 -8.59 -15.48 -4.80
CA PHE A 53 -7.96 -14.19 -5.07
C PHE A 53 -8.12 -13.85 -6.55
N VAL A 54 -8.66 -12.66 -6.81
CA VAL A 54 -8.86 -12.12 -8.16
C VAL A 54 -7.96 -10.92 -8.32
N GLU A 55 -7.09 -10.97 -9.33
CA GLU A 55 -6.25 -9.85 -9.73
C GLU A 55 -7.10 -8.61 -10.07
N PRO A 56 -6.66 -7.39 -9.73
CA PRO A 56 -7.39 -6.19 -10.14
C PRO A 56 -7.38 -6.08 -11.68
N PRO A 57 -8.40 -5.47 -12.31
CA PRO A 57 -8.48 -5.37 -13.78
C PRO A 57 -7.29 -4.66 -14.44
N ILE A 58 -6.54 -3.87 -13.68
CA ILE A 58 -5.34 -3.16 -14.12
C ILE A 58 -4.07 -4.03 -14.08
N HIS A 59 -4.12 -5.23 -13.50
CA HIS A 59 -2.96 -6.12 -13.40
C HIS A 59 -2.67 -6.79 -14.74
N THR A 60 -1.38 -6.79 -15.10
CA THR A 60 -0.83 -7.63 -16.16
C THR A 60 0.35 -8.43 -15.59
N PRO A 61 0.68 -9.62 -16.15
CA PRO A 61 1.77 -10.44 -15.63
C PRO A 61 3.09 -9.66 -15.49
N GLY A 62 3.68 -9.68 -14.30
CA GLY A 62 4.95 -9.03 -13.98
C GLY A 62 4.85 -7.53 -13.69
N LEU A 63 3.65 -6.94 -13.68
CA LEU A 63 3.46 -5.51 -13.39
C LEU A 63 3.89 -5.14 -11.96
N ASP A 64 3.69 -6.05 -11.02
CA ASP A 64 4.11 -5.93 -9.63
C ASP A 64 5.62 -6.14 -9.45
N GLU A 65 6.33 -6.72 -10.42
CA GLU A 65 7.77 -6.95 -10.29
C GLU A 65 8.58 -5.70 -10.61
N LEU A 66 9.13 -5.05 -9.57
CA LEU A 66 9.97 -3.85 -9.74
C LEU A 66 11.26 -4.08 -10.55
N SER A 67 11.63 -5.32 -10.87
CA SER A 67 12.73 -5.65 -11.78
C SER A 67 12.31 -5.74 -13.25
N ILE A 68 11.02 -5.69 -13.54
CA ILE A 68 10.45 -5.76 -14.89
C ILE A 68 9.91 -4.38 -15.24
N TYR A 69 10.46 -3.78 -16.31
CA TYR A 69 9.94 -2.51 -16.81
C TYR A 69 8.57 -2.74 -17.47
N PRO A 70 7.54 -1.98 -17.09
CA PRO A 70 6.18 -2.22 -17.55
C PRO A 70 6.00 -1.82 -19.01
N ALA A 71 5.20 -2.60 -19.75
CA ALA A 71 4.87 -2.29 -21.14
C ALA A 71 3.86 -1.15 -21.27
N GLU A 72 2.97 -1.01 -20.29
CA GLU A 72 1.93 0.03 -20.23
C GLU A 72 2.00 0.76 -18.88
N GLY A 73 1.78 2.08 -18.92
CA GLY A 73 1.73 2.92 -17.73
C GLY A 73 0.37 2.84 -17.03
N LEU A 74 0.37 3.01 -15.70
CA LEU A 74 -0.86 3.24 -14.94
C LEU A 74 -1.01 4.72 -14.64
N ASP A 75 -2.19 5.28 -14.86
CA ASP A 75 -2.52 6.63 -14.43
C ASP A 75 -2.92 6.67 -12.95
N ARG A 76 -3.05 7.90 -12.42
CA ARG A 76 -3.47 8.09 -11.02
C ARG A 76 -4.86 7.56 -10.74
N ALA A 77 -5.82 7.74 -11.63
CA ALA A 77 -7.19 7.33 -11.40
C ALA A 77 -7.30 5.81 -11.26
N GLN A 78 -6.49 5.06 -12.02
CA GLN A 78 -6.36 3.61 -11.91
C GLN A 78 -5.78 3.20 -10.55
N ILE A 79 -4.69 3.83 -10.10
CA ILE A 79 -4.09 3.55 -8.79
C ILE A 79 -5.02 3.94 -7.63
N ASP A 80 -5.68 5.09 -7.71
CA ASP A 80 -6.61 5.55 -6.68
C ASP A 80 -7.80 4.61 -6.57
N ALA A 81 -8.41 4.22 -7.69
CA ALA A 81 -9.51 3.26 -7.70
C ALA A 81 -9.09 1.92 -7.09
N TYR A 82 -7.87 1.46 -7.38
CA TYR A 82 -7.34 0.24 -6.80
C TYR A 82 -7.08 0.39 -5.29
N PHE A 83 -6.47 1.49 -4.86
CA PHE A 83 -6.25 1.81 -3.46
C PHE A 83 -7.56 1.81 -2.67
N TYR A 84 -8.63 2.45 -3.17
CA TYR A 84 -9.92 2.47 -2.48
C TYR A 84 -10.54 1.07 -2.35
N THR A 85 -10.34 0.20 -3.35
CA THR A 85 -10.75 -1.20 -3.30
C THR A 85 -10.03 -1.95 -2.16
N ILE A 86 -8.71 -1.82 -2.09
CA ILE A 86 -7.88 -2.43 -1.04
C ILE A 86 -8.26 -1.86 0.33
N LYS A 87 -8.41 -0.54 0.44
CA LYS A 87 -8.78 0.15 1.68
C LYS A 87 -10.10 -0.39 2.22
N ALA A 88 -11.11 -0.55 1.36
CA ALA A 88 -12.40 -1.11 1.76
C ALA A 88 -12.28 -2.57 2.20
N LYS A 89 -11.64 -3.43 1.38
CA LYS A 89 -11.40 -4.85 1.67
C LYS A 89 -10.71 -5.03 3.03
N LEU A 90 -9.62 -4.30 3.26
CA LEU A 90 -8.84 -4.45 4.47
C LEU A 90 -9.52 -3.82 5.68
N SER A 91 -10.24 -2.70 5.52
CA SER A 91 -11.04 -2.13 6.62
C SER A 91 -12.10 -3.12 7.11
N LEU A 92 -12.79 -3.80 6.19
CA LEU A 92 -13.76 -4.86 6.55
C LEU A 92 -13.09 -6.02 7.27
N TYR A 93 -11.97 -6.53 6.74
CA TYR A 93 -11.24 -7.61 7.38
C TYR A 93 -10.79 -7.26 8.80
N LEU A 94 -10.15 -6.10 8.98
CA LEU A 94 -9.61 -5.67 10.26
C LEU A 94 -10.69 -5.42 11.31
N THR A 95 -11.86 -4.90 10.91
CA THR A 95 -12.99 -4.67 11.82
C THR A 95 -13.70 -5.97 12.20
N SER A 96 -13.54 -7.04 11.41
CA SER A 96 -14.09 -8.36 11.70
C SER A 96 -13.21 -9.25 12.58
N LEU A 97 -11.93 -8.90 12.76
CA LEU A 97 -10.97 -9.70 13.52
C LEU A 97 -11.15 -9.51 15.03
N HIS A 98 -11.18 -10.61 15.76
CA HIS A 98 -11.03 -10.68 17.20
C HIS A 98 -9.61 -11.12 17.57
N ASP A 99 -9.19 -10.87 18.81
CA ASP A 99 -7.84 -11.22 19.28
C ASP A 99 -7.53 -12.72 19.14
N GLU A 100 -8.54 -13.58 19.37
CA GLU A 100 -8.46 -15.03 19.20
C GLU A 100 -8.23 -15.47 17.74
N ASP A 101 -8.67 -14.68 16.76
CA ASP A 101 -8.46 -14.97 15.34
C ASP A 101 -6.99 -14.81 14.93
N LEU A 102 -6.23 -13.98 15.67
CA LEU A 102 -4.85 -13.63 15.30
C LEU A 102 -3.92 -14.85 15.27
N LEU A 103 -4.15 -15.83 16.14
CA LEU A 103 -3.36 -17.06 16.21
C LEU A 103 -3.88 -18.17 15.28
N GLN A 104 -5.06 -17.99 14.69
CA GLN A 104 -5.61 -18.92 13.71
C GLN A 104 -4.91 -18.76 12.36
N ARG A 105 -4.97 -19.81 11.55
CA ARG A 105 -4.47 -19.82 10.18
C ARG A 105 -5.64 -19.70 9.22
N PRO A 106 -5.56 -18.86 8.17
CA PRO A 106 -6.52 -18.90 7.07
C PRO A 106 -6.55 -20.29 6.42
N ASP A 107 -7.62 -20.59 5.71
CA ASP A 107 -7.74 -21.84 4.95
C ASP A 107 -6.56 -22.04 4.01
N HIS A 108 -6.00 -23.26 4.04
CA HIS A 108 -4.85 -23.69 3.24
C HIS A 108 -3.56 -22.85 3.42
N CYS A 109 -3.49 -22.03 4.47
CA CYS A 109 -2.35 -21.18 4.76
C CYS A 109 -1.53 -21.72 5.94
N GLU A 110 -0.22 -21.76 5.76
CA GLU A 110 0.75 -22.23 6.75
C GLU A 110 0.99 -21.21 7.88
N TRP A 111 0.66 -19.94 7.63
CA TRP A 111 0.93 -18.83 8.55
C TRP A 111 -0.30 -18.39 9.31
N THR A 112 -0.08 -17.91 10.54
CA THR A 112 -1.15 -17.28 11.33
C THR A 112 -1.54 -15.93 10.74
N ARG A 113 -2.77 -15.47 11.00
CA ARG A 113 -3.21 -14.13 10.64
C ARG A 113 -2.27 -13.06 11.19
N PHE A 114 -1.80 -13.22 12.42
CA PHE A 114 -0.80 -12.33 13.03
C PHE A 114 0.49 -12.27 12.22
N THR A 115 1.03 -13.43 11.81
CA THR A 115 2.25 -13.50 10.99
C THR A 115 2.07 -12.78 9.66
N LEU A 116 0.94 -13.00 8.98
CA LEU A 116 0.63 -12.35 7.70
C LEU A 116 0.53 -10.83 7.87
N ILE A 117 -0.25 -10.36 8.85
CA ILE A 117 -0.42 -8.94 9.16
C ILE A 117 0.93 -8.29 9.47
N LEU A 118 1.75 -8.89 10.33
CA LEU A 118 3.06 -8.34 10.71
C LEU A 118 4.04 -8.31 9.51
N SER A 119 4.04 -9.37 8.70
CA SER A 119 4.85 -9.42 7.47
C SER A 119 4.49 -8.29 6.52
N GLN A 120 3.20 -8.07 6.28
CA GLN A 120 2.74 -7.01 5.39
C GLN A 120 2.95 -5.62 5.94
N TYR A 121 2.89 -5.41 7.26
CA TYR A 121 3.28 -4.13 7.85
C TYR A 121 4.74 -3.77 7.56
N ARG A 122 5.65 -4.76 7.62
CA ARG A 122 7.07 -4.54 7.33
C ARG A 122 7.30 -4.20 5.86
N HIS A 123 6.61 -4.91 4.96
CA HIS A 123 6.67 -4.63 3.52
C HIS A 123 6.10 -3.24 3.20
N LEU A 124 4.89 -2.94 3.68
CA LEU A 124 4.22 -1.66 3.48
C LEU A 124 5.09 -0.48 3.95
N HIS A 125 5.65 -0.54 5.17
CA HIS A 125 6.45 0.56 5.70
C HIS A 125 7.80 0.72 5.01
N LEU A 126 8.38 -0.36 4.48
CA LEU A 126 9.58 -0.26 3.65
C LEU A 126 9.29 0.58 2.40
N HIS A 127 8.23 0.25 1.67
CA HIS A 127 7.87 0.95 0.44
C HIS A 127 7.34 2.37 0.69
N LEU A 128 6.57 2.60 1.76
CA LEU A 128 6.18 3.95 2.17
C LEU A 128 7.42 4.81 2.47
N GLY A 129 8.41 4.27 3.19
CA GLY A 129 9.66 4.96 3.45
C GLY A 129 10.43 5.32 2.17
N MET A 130 10.45 4.41 1.18
CA MET A 130 11.04 4.69 -0.13
C MET A 130 10.31 5.82 -0.88
N LEU A 131 8.98 5.73 -0.99
CA LEU A 131 8.15 6.74 -1.66
C LEU A 131 8.28 8.11 -0.99
N MET A 132 8.23 8.17 0.34
CA MET A 132 8.49 9.39 1.11
C MET A 132 9.88 9.94 0.84
N GLY A 133 10.90 9.08 0.75
CA GLY A 133 12.26 9.46 0.40
C GLY A 133 12.37 10.06 -1.01
N PHE A 134 11.65 9.50 -1.98
CA PHE A 134 11.59 10.06 -3.34
C PHE A 134 10.95 11.44 -3.33
N VAL A 135 9.78 11.61 -2.70
CA VAL A 135 9.11 12.91 -2.58
C VAL A 135 10.01 13.93 -1.88
N ALA A 136 10.63 13.57 -0.76
CA ALA A 136 11.50 14.46 -0.01
C ALA A 136 12.76 14.89 -0.79
N ALA A 137 13.36 13.96 -1.56
CA ALA A 137 14.52 14.28 -2.38
C ALA A 137 14.22 15.27 -3.51
N GLU A 138 13.00 15.22 -4.07
CA GLU A 138 12.61 16.04 -5.23
C GLU A 138 11.97 17.37 -4.83
N THR A 139 11.24 17.39 -3.72
CA THR A 139 10.42 18.55 -3.32
C THR A 139 10.99 19.29 -2.10
N GLY A 140 11.87 18.65 -1.33
CA GLY A 140 12.28 19.15 0.00
C GLY A 140 11.22 18.99 1.08
N LEU A 141 10.05 18.40 0.78
CA LEU A 141 8.94 18.21 1.70
C LEU A 141 8.78 16.73 2.06
N CYS A 142 8.54 16.43 3.33
CA CYS A 142 8.35 15.05 3.81
C CYS A 142 6.87 14.79 4.09
N PRO A 143 6.24 13.79 3.45
CA PRO A 143 4.86 13.45 3.75
C PRO A 143 4.64 13.15 5.24
N ARG A 144 3.51 13.59 5.77
CA ARG A 144 3.11 13.34 7.15
C ARG A 144 2.72 11.89 7.34
N THR A 145 3.24 11.30 8.41
CA THR A 145 2.70 10.09 9.03
C THR A 145 2.23 10.39 10.44
N LEU A 146 1.35 9.54 10.99
CA LEU A 146 0.76 9.75 12.32
C LEU A 146 1.41 8.83 13.38
N GLY A 147 1.77 9.42 14.52
CA GLY A 147 2.18 8.67 15.70
C GLY A 147 1.04 7.90 16.38
N LEU A 148 1.42 6.99 17.28
CA LEU A 148 0.45 6.27 18.10
C LEU A 148 -0.24 7.25 19.05
N GLY A 149 -1.56 7.39 18.89
CA GLY A 149 -2.38 8.28 19.72
C GLY A 149 -2.62 9.67 19.12
N GLU A 150 -1.97 10.01 18.02
CA GLU A 150 -2.32 11.23 17.27
C GLU A 150 -3.73 11.10 16.66
N GLU A 151 -4.48 12.19 16.76
CA GLU A 151 -5.78 12.33 16.10
C GLU A 151 -5.60 12.42 14.58
N PHE A 152 -6.58 11.92 13.84
CA PHE A 152 -6.61 12.15 12.40
C PHE A 152 -6.82 13.64 12.12
N PRO A 153 -5.99 14.26 11.27
CA PRO A 153 -6.12 15.68 10.97
C PRO A 153 -7.45 15.98 10.28
N ARG A 154 -8.06 17.13 10.60
CA ARG A 154 -9.29 17.61 9.96
C ARG A 154 -8.94 18.61 8.87
N PRO A 155 -9.57 18.56 7.69
CA PRO A 155 -9.35 19.56 6.65
C PRO A 155 -9.72 20.99 7.09
N PRO A 156 -8.98 22.01 6.62
CA PRO A 156 -7.72 21.92 5.89
C PRO A 156 -6.55 21.53 6.83
N TYR A 157 -5.64 20.69 6.36
CA TYR A 157 -4.41 20.35 7.08
C TYR A 157 -3.20 20.34 6.12
N ASP A 158 -2.00 20.48 6.68
CA ASP A 158 -0.75 20.34 5.92
C ASP A 158 -0.37 18.85 5.78
N PRO A 159 -0.34 18.30 4.55
CA PRO A 159 -0.02 16.89 4.34
C PRO A 159 1.47 16.59 4.49
N TYR A 160 2.32 17.61 4.73
CA TYR A 160 3.74 17.48 4.99
C TYR A 160 4.09 17.76 6.47
N ARG A 161 5.35 17.48 6.84
CA ARG A 161 5.95 17.72 8.17
C ARG A 161 6.90 18.90 8.19
#